data_AF-A0A0P1E4X7-F1
#
_entry.id   AF-A0A0P1E4X7-F1
#
_cell.length_a   1.000
_cell.length_b   1.000
_cell.length_c   1.000
_cell.angle_alpha   90.00
_cell.angle_beta   90.00
_cell.angle_gamma   90.00
#
_symmetry.space_group_name_H-M   'P 1'
#
loop_
_entity.id
_entity.type
_entity.pdbx_description
1 polymer ?
#
loop_
_entity_poly.entity_id
_entity_poly.type
_entity_poly.pdbx_seq_one_letter_code
_entity_poly.pdbx_strand_id
1 'polypeptide(L)' 'MIRMQGYTDKFTEATGIDVEWVTLEEYVLRQRVTTDITTKGVTFDIMTIGMYETPIWGANGWLVPLAGLL' A
#
# COMPACT_ATOMS: atom_id res chain seq x y z
N MET A 1 -7.88 3.24 -9.21
CA MET A 1 -6.76 4.11 -8.79
C MET A 1 -6.68 5.44 -9.52
N ILE A 2 -7.11 5.56 -10.79
CA ILE A 2 -7.05 6.82 -11.58
C ILE A 2 -7.60 8.04 -10.85
N ARG A 3 -8.78 7.93 -10.21
CA ARG A 3 -9.36 9.05 -9.45
C ARG A 3 -8.50 9.46 -8.24
N MET A 4 -7.90 8.50 -7.54
CA MET A 4 -7.02 8.79 -6.40
C MET A 4 -5.71 9.43 -6.86
N GLN A 5 -5.13 8.92 -7.95
CA GLN A 5 -3.96 9.51 -8.60
C GLN A 5 -4.21 10.99 -8.96
N GLY A 6 -5.40 11.33 -9.48
CA GLY A 6 -5.78 12.71 -9.79
C GLY A 6 -5.93 13.66 -8.59
N TYR A 7 -5.84 13.17 -7.36
CA TYR A 7 -5.78 14.00 -6.15
C TYR A 7 -4.37 14.10 -5.55
N THR A 8 -3.37 13.41 -6.12
CA THR A 8 -1.99 13.40 -5.61
C THR A 8 -1.43 14.82 -5.52
N ASP A 9 -1.61 15.65 -6.55
CA ASP A 9 -1.11 17.03 -6.56
C ASP A 9 -1.63 17.84 -5.37
N LYS A 10 -2.91 17.65 -5.01
CA LYS A 10 -3.51 18.32 -3.84
C LYS A 10 -2.95 17.82 -2.52
N PHE A 11 -2.71 16.51 -2.42
CA PHE A 11 -2.07 15.92 -1.25
C PHE A 11 -0.64 16.43 -1.08
N THR A 12 0.13 16.45 -2.16
CA THR A 12 1.51 16.96 -2.18
C THR A 12 1.55 18.45 -1.86
N GLU A 13 0.66 19.27 -2.42
CA GLU A 13 0.56 20.70 -2.07
C GLU A 13 0.25 20.92 -0.58
N ALA A 14 -0.65 20.12 0.00
CA ALA A 14 -1.08 20.27 1.38
C ALA A 14 -0.04 19.75 2.41
N THR A 15 0.80 18.79 2.03
CA THR A 15 1.66 18.05 2.97
C THR A 15 3.16 18.19 2.69
N GLY A 16 3.54 18.58 1.47
CA GLY A 16 4.91 18.51 0.98
C GLY A 16 5.44 17.09 0.75
N ILE A 17 4.57 16.07 0.74
CA ILE A 17 4.93 14.67 0.56
C ILE A 17 4.62 14.25 -0.89
N ASP A 18 5.63 13.76 -1.60
CA ASP A 18 5.48 13.19 -2.93
C ASP A 18 4.93 11.76 -2.88
N VAL A 19 4.09 11.39 -3.86
CA VAL A 19 3.54 10.04 -3.98
C VAL A 19 3.87 9.46 -5.35
N GLU A 20 4.64 8.37 -5.34
CA GLU A 20 4.95 7.60 -6.54
C GLU A 20 3.99 6.42 -6.67
N TRP A 21 3.49 6.18 -7.90
CA TRP A 21 2.51 5.13 -8.16
C TRP A 21 3.11 4.01 -9.00
N VAL A 22 3.07 2.79 -8.47
CA VAL A 22 3.27 1.57 -9.25
C VAL A 22 1.91 0.94 -9.49
N THR A 23 1.40 1.04 -10.73
CA THR A 23 0.13 0.42 -11.13
C THR A 23 0.40 -0.85 -11.92
N LEU A 24 -0.13 -1.98 -11.44
CA LEU A 24 0.05 -3.30 -12.04
C LEU A 24 -1.30 -3.94 -12.29
N GLU A 25 -1.35 -4.89 -13.22
CA GLU A 25 -2.48 -5.80 -13.34
C GLU A 25 -2.57 -6.67 -12.07
N GLU A 26 -3.80 -6.98 -11.64
CA GLU A 26 -4.09 -7.56 -10.33
C GLU A 26 -3.33 -8.87 -10.07
N TYR A 27 -3.25 -9.76 -11.05
CA TYR A 27 -2.51 -11.02 -10.89
C TYR A 27 -1.02 -10.78 -10.63
N VAL A 28 -0.40 -9.83 -11.33
CA VAL A 28 1.01 -9.44 -11.10
C VAL A 28 1.17 -8.70 -9.77
N LEU A 29 0.23 -7.81 -9.43
CA LEU A 29 0.23 -7.05 -8.17
C LEU A 29 0.28 -8.00 -6.97
N ARG A 30 -0.63 -8.97 -6.90
CA ARG A 30 -0.73 -9.92 -5.79
C ARG A 30 0.57 -10.71 -5.59
N GLN A 31 1.20 -11.15 -6.68
CA GLN A 31 2.49 -11.85 -6.61
C GLN A 31 3.60 -10.98 -6.05
N ARG A 32 3.71 -9.72 -6.52
CA ARG A 32 4.76 -8.81 -6.08
C ARG A 32 4.58 -8.38 -4.63
N VAL A 33 3.38 -7.97 -4.24
CA VAL A 33 3.06 -7.55 -2.87
C VAL A 33 3.28 -8.70 -1.88
N THR A 34 2.84 -9.92 -2.23
CA THR A 34 3.06 -11.10 -1.37
C THR A 34 4.55 -11.40 -1.20
N THR A 35 5.34 -11.34 -2.27
CA THR A 35 6.79 -11.55 -2.19
C THR A 35 7.45 -10.48 -1.32
N ASP A 36 7.12 -9.21 -1.56
CA ASP A 36 7.71 -8.08 -0.83
C ASP A 36 7.43 -8.19 0.67
N ILE A 37 6.18 -8.41 1.07
CA ILE A 37 5.82 -8.47 2.50
C ILE A 37 6.38 -9.70 3.21
N THR A 38 6.42 -10.86 2.55
CA THR A 38 6.94 -12.11 3.16
C THR A 38 8.46 -12.11 3.29
N THR A 39 9.17 -11.40 2.42
CA THR A 39 10.63 -11.28 2.45
C THR A 39 11.12 -10.05 3.20
N LYS A 40 10.20 -9.21 3.71
CA LYS A 40 10.50 -7.90 4.30
C LYS A 40 11.28 -7.01 3.33
N GLY A 41 10.83 -6.99 2.08
CA GLY A 41 11.33 -6.09 1.06
C GLY A 41 11.04 -4.63 1.40
N VAL A 42 11.72 -3.72 0.69
CA VAL A 42 11.61 -2.27 0.84
C VAL A 42 11.11 -1.62 -0.45
N THR A 43 10.37 -2.38 -1.26
CA THR A 43 9.93 -1.92 -2.58
C THR A 43 8.75 -0.96 -2.49
N PHE A 44 7.87 -1.14 -1.49
CA PHE A 44 6.66 -0.34 -1.33
C PHE A 44 6.48 0.11 0.11
N ASP A 45 6.29 1.41 0.32
CA ASP A 45 5.93 1.96 1.63
C ASP A 45 4.44 1.75 1.95
N ILE A 46 3.58 1.80 0.93
CA ILE A 46 2.14 1.63 1.03
C ILE A 46 1.70 0.60 0.00
N MET A 47 0.89 -0.37 0.43
CA MET A 47 0.35 -1.43 -0.42
C MET A 47 -1.18 -1.38 -0.42
N THR A 48 -1.79 -1.49 -1.61
CA THR A 48 -3.23 -1.73 -1.73
C THR A 48 -3.46 -3.24 -1.61
N ILE A 49 -4.14 -3.67 -0.55
CA ILE A 49 -4.35 -5.09 -0.23
C ILE A 49 -5.85 -5.39 -0.06
N GLY A 50 -6.22 -6.64 -0.31
CA GLY A 50 -7.59 -7.10 -0.14
C GLY A 50 -7.96 -7.35 1.31
N MET A 51 -9.26 -7.50 1.54
CA MET A 51 -9.81 -7.90 2.84
C MET A 51 -9.41 -9.33 3.24
N TYR A 52 -9.02 -10.16 2.28
CA TYR A 52 -8.57 -11.53 2.53
C TYR A 52 -7.18 -11.53 3.20
N GLU A 53 -6.25 -10.77 2.65
CA GLU A 53 -4.86 -10.70 3.12
C GLU A 53 -4.73 -9.96 4.46
N THR A 54 -5.50 -8.86 4.63
CA THR A 54 -5.37 -7.94 5.77
C THR A 54 -5.37 -8.61 7.15
N PRO A 55 -6.36 -9.44 7.54
CA PRO A 55 -6.36 -10.06 8.88
C PRO A 55 -5.22 -11.07 9.06
N ILE A 56 -4.84 -11.78 8.00
CA ILE A 56 -3.76 -12.79 8.03
C ILE A 56 -2.42 -12.09 8.26
N TRP A 57 -2.14 -11.04 7.47
CA TRP A 57 -0.88 -10.31 7.54
C TRP A 57 -0.78 -9.46 8.82
N GLY A 58 -1.91 -8.93 9.29
CA GLY A 58 -2.01 -8.28 10.59
C GLY A 58 -1.69 -9.23 11.75
N ALA A 59 -2.25 -10.44 11.75
CA ALA A 59 -1.97 -11.45 12.77
C ALA A 59 -0.50 -11.91 12.76
N ASN A 60 0.15 -11.94 11.59
CA ASN A 60 1.56 -12.24 11.44
C ASN A 60 2.50 -11.07 11.82
N GLY A 61 1.95 -9.90 12.16
CA GLY A 61 2.74 -8.71 12.48
C GLY A 61 3.48 -8.11 11.28
N TRP A 62 2.99 -8.35 10.06
CA TRP A 62 3.62 -7.83 8.84
C TRP A 62 3.12 -6.43 8.45
N LEU A 63 1.98 -6.02 9.00
CA LEU A 63 1.40 -4.69 8.79
C LEU A 63 1.64 -3.80 10.00
N VAL A 64 1.91 -2.52 9.75
CA VAL A 64 1.93 -1.50 10.80
C VAL A 64 0.49 -1.19 11.22
N PRO A 65 0.12 -1.31 12.50
CA PRO A 65 -1.24 -1.01 12.95
C PRO A 65 -1.61 0.47 12.75
N LEU A 66 -2.77 0.72 12.16
CA LEU A 66 -3.35 2.06 12.01
C LEU A 66 -4.13 2.51 13.26
N ALA A 67 -3.61 2.20 14.46
CA ALA A 67 -4.26 2.55 15.72
C ALA A 67 -4.26 4.08 15.93
N GLY A 68 -5.37 4.65 16.41
CA GLY A 68 -5.50 6.09 16.70
C GLY A 68 -5.92 6.97 15.52
N LEU A 69 -6.33 6.37 14.39
CA LEU A 69 -6.82 7.07 13.19
C LEU A 69 -8.35 7.28 13.15
N LEU A 70 -9.02 7.37 14.31
CA LEU A 70 -10.47 7.57 14.44
C LEU A 70 -10.79 8.68 15.45
#